data_AF-A0A843F171-F1
#
_entry.id   AF-A0A843F171-F1
#
_cell.length_a   1.000
_cell.length_b   1.000
_cell.length_c   1.000
_cell.angle_alpha   90.00
_cell.angle_beta   90.00
_cell.angle_gamma   90.00
#
_symmetry.space_group_name_H-M   'P 1'
#
loop_
_entity.id
_entity.type
_entity.pdbx_description
1 polymer ?
#
loop_
_entity_poly.entity_id
_entity_poly.type
_entity_poly.pdbx_seq_one_letter_code
_entity_poly.pdbx_strand_id
1 'polypeptide(L)'
;MNNKEVFFKDKEKCSEDFPHITGNITDPALKAIDELYGAADILSIKNAQKHQRILLALSVIGTLITMAFLLYDEAELHGLILACIVMILFLFYIRKMAHNLDCHRKYIEYRVLAEALRVQFFLSVAGVQKQVADILPWFIRQGLPWIEEILKSLPKTDKHERNPIINFWILDQRAYHNGALEKAENKKNREKKTTYIVIIITIIAYIVTLLFELFIYTQIPGNVDANAIRAILKIIVGTMSAITLFTGSYYGKLSLTYTINDHKRMIALYNHAESEIAKKGETEEILVELARESLIENSTWYSYQTKNKADLVL
;
A
#
# COMPACT_ATOMS: atom_id res chain seq x y z
N MET A 1 -23.43 -7.98 5.63
CA MET A 1 -23.45 -6.99 4.53
C MET A 1 -22.59 -7.54 3.42
N ASN A 2 -23.14 -7.70 2.22
CA ASN A 2 -22.38 -8.17 1.07
C ASN A 2 -21.30 -7.13 0.71
N ASN A 3 -20.09 -7.55 0.34
CA ASN A 3 -19.00 -6.64 -0.04
C ASN A 3 -19.38 -5.68 -1.17
N LYS A 4 -20.24 -6.15 -2.07
CA LYS A 4 -20.89 -5.33 -3.11
C LYS A 4 -21.69 -4.17 -2.53
N GLU A 5 -22.54 -4.42 -1.53
CA GLU A 5 -23.34 -3.38 -0.86
C GLU A 5 -22.46 -2.38 -0.11
N VAL A 6 -21.37 -2.87 0.51
CA VAL A 6 -20.37 -2.00 1.16
C VAL A 6 -19.76 -1.04 0.14
N PHE A 7 -19.37 -1.55 -1.03
CA PHE A 7 -18.82 -0.73 -2.10
C PHE A 7 -19.79 0.35 -2.58
N PHE A 8 -21.05 0.00 -2.88
CA PHE A 8 -22.03 0.98 -3.33
C PHE A 8 -22.34 2.03 -2.26
N LYS A 9 -22.45 1.62 -0.98
CA LYS A 9 -22.62 2.56 0.14
C LYS A 9 -21.43 3.50 0.30
N ASP A 10 -20.21 3.00 0.10
CA ASP A 10 -18.99 3.82 0.15
C ASP A 10 -18.89 4.76 -1.06
N LYS A 11 -19.35 4.33 -2.24
CA LYS A 11 -19.49 5.15 -3.45
C LYS A 11 -20.47 6.30 -3.23
N GLU A 12 -21.67 6.03 -2.69
CA GLU A 12 -22.69 7.06 -2.41
C GLU A 12 -22.22 8.12 -1.41
N LYS A 13 -21.38 7.73 -0.45
CA LYS A 13 -20.79 8.65 0.52
C LYS A 13 -19.65 9.49 -0.04
N CYS A 14 -19.11 9.14 -1.21
CA CYS A 14 -18.01 9.85 -1.82
C CYS A 14 -18.55 11.05 -2.60
N SER A 15 -18.29 12.25 -2.09
CA SER A 15 -18.75 13.53 -2.66
C SER A 15 -17.74 14.18 -3.62
N GLU A 16 -16.66 13.49 -3.97
CA GLU A 16 -15.61 13.98 -4.86
C GLU A 16 -15.87 13.57 -6.30
N ASP A 17 -15.46 14.42 -7.24
CA ASP A 17 -15.46 14.09 -8.66
C ASP A 17 -14.54 12.88 -8.92
N PHE A 18 -15.08 11.89 -9.62
CA PHE A 18 -14.35 10.67 -9.94
C PHE A 18 -13.35 10.92 -11.08
N PRO A 19 -12.14 10.33 -11.03
CA PRO A 19 -11.21 10.40 -12.14
C PRO A 19 -11.80 9.63 -13.32
N HIS A 20 -11.76 10.27 -14.48
CA HIS A 20 -12.20 9.68 -15.74
C HIS A 20 -10.98 9.15 -16.50
N ILE A 21 -11.12 7.96 -17.10
CA ILE A 21 -10.09 7.36 -17.96
C ILE A 21 -9.87 8.25 -19.19
N THR A 22 -10.95 8.78 -19.78
CA THR A 22 -10.90 9.75 -20.88
C THR A 22 -11.97 10.83 -20.73
N GLY A 23 -11.66 12.06 -21.16
CA GLY A 23 -12.53 13.23 -20.96
C GLY A 23 -13.73 13.35 -21.92
N ASN A 24 -13.78 12.57 -23.01
CA ASN A 24 -14.83 12.68 -24.04
C ASN A 24 -15.46 11.31 -24.35
N ILE A 25 -16.27 10.79 -23.42
CA ILE A 25 -17.00 9.53 -23.61
C ILE A 25 -18.42 9.83 -24.11
N THR A 26 -18.71 9.47 -25.35
CA THR A 26 -20.04 9.65 -25.97
C THR A 26 -20.99 8.47 -25.73
N ASP A 27 -20.44 7.29 -25.42
CA ASP A 27 -21.20 6.05 -25.27
C ASP A 27 -21.68 5.87 -23.81
N PRO A 28 -22.99 5.70 -23.57
CA PRO A 28 -23.52 5.51 -22.22
C PRO A 28 -22.96 4.25 -21.52
N ALA A 29 -22.65 3.17 -22.26
CA ALA A 29 -22.08 1.96 -21.69
C ALA A 29 -20.65 2.21 -21.18
N LEU A 30 -19.82 2.88 -21.99
CA LEU A 30 -18.45 3.25 -21.60
C LEU A 30 -18.45 4.24 -20.42
N LYS A 31 -19.41 5.17 -20.40
CA LYS A 31 -19.54 6.14 -19.29
C LYS A 31 -19.85 5.43 -17.97
N ALA A 32 -20.75 4.45 -17.98
CA ALA A 32 -21.06 3.67 -16.78
C ALA A 32 -19.84 2.88 -16.25
N ILE A 33 -19.03 2.31 -17.14
CA ILE A 33 -17.79 1.62 -16.78
C ILE A 33 -16.79 2.61 -16.16
N ASP A 34 -16.63 3.77 -16.78
CA ASP A 34 -15.71 4.83 -16.35
C ASP A 34 -16.08 5.42 -14.98
N GLU A 35 -17.36 5.67 -14.73
CA GLU A 35 -17.84 6.14 -13.42
C GLU A 35 -17.60 5.11 -12.31
N LEU A 36 -17.79 3.81 -12.60
CA LEU A 36 -17.49 2.75 -11.64
C LEU A 36 -15.99 2.61 -11.40
N TYR A 37 -15.18 2.76 -12.46
CA TYR A 37 -13.73 2.76 -12.37
C TYR A 37 -13.25 3.88 -11.44
N GLY A 38 -13.67 5.12 -11.70
CA GLY A 38 -13.21 6.26 -10.93
C GLY A 38 -13.62 6.20 -9.46
N ALA A 39 -14.82 5.67 -9.17
CA ALA A 39 -15.23 5.38 -7.80
C ALA A 39 -14.34 4.33 -7.12
N ALA A 40 -14.04 3.22 -7.81
CA ALA A 40 -13.18 2.17 -7.28
C ALA A 40 -11.74 2.66 -7.03
N ASP A 41 -11.18 3.46 -7.94
CA ASP A 41 -9.83 3.98 -7.83
C ASP A 41 -9.68 4.98 -6.67
N ILE A 42 -10.56 5.98 -6.55
CA ILE A 42 -10.53 6.93 -5.43
C ILE A 42 -10.70 6.21 -4.09
N LEU A 43 -11.67 5.30 -3.98
CA LEU A 43 -11.92 4.59 -2.74
C LEU A 43 -10.74 3.70 -2.37
N SER A 44 -10.08 3.07 -3.36
CA SER A 44 -8.84 2.33 -3.16
C SER A 44 -7.74 3.21 -2.57
N ILE A 45 -7.45 4.35 -3.19
CA ILE A 45 -6.41 5.29 -2.75
C ILE A 45 -6.69 5.82 -1.33
N LYS A 46 -7.94 6.22 -1.03
CA LYS A 46 -8.33 6.71 0.29
C LYS A 46 -8.12 5.65 1.37
N ASN A 47 -8.50 4.40 1.10
CA ASN A 47 -8.32 3.30 2.03
C ASN A 47 -6.84 2.93 2.20
N ALA A 48 -6.03 3.02 1.14
CA ALA A 48 -4.58 2.84 1.20
C ALA A 48 -3.92 3.87 2.14
N GLN A 49 -4.28 5.15 1.97
CA GLN A 49 -3.76 6.23 2.80
C GLN A 49 -4.19 6.08 4.27
N LYS A 50 -5.47 5.73 4.52
CA LYS A 50 -5.96 5.44 5.88
C LYS A 50 -5.19 4.29 6.51
N HIS A 51 -4.96 3.20 5.77
CA HIS A 51 -4.20 2.06 6.26
C HIS A 51 -2.76 2.45 6.63
N GLN A 52 -2.06 3.20 5.76
CA GLN A 52 -0.71 3.68 6.04
C GLN A 52 -0.63 4.59 7.26
N ARG A 53 -1.60 5.52 7.42
CA ARG A 53 -1.68 6.39 8.60
C ARG A 53 -1.91 5.60 9.89
N ILE A 54 -2.75 4.57 9.86
CA ILE A 54 -2.98 3.70 11.02
C ILE A 54 -1.69 2.96 11.38
N LEU A 55 -0.98 2.39 10.41
CA LEU A 55 0.30 1.72 10.66
C LEU A 55 1.33 2.67 11.27
N LEU A 56 1.45 3.87 10.72
CA LEU A 56 2.35 4.89 11.26
C LEU A 56 1.98 5.27 12.70
N ALA A 57 0.69 5.51 12.97
CA ALA A 57 0.21 5.84 14.31
C ALA A 57 0.54 4.74 15.33
N LEU A 58 0.33 3.47 14.96
CA LEU A 58 0.66 2.33 15.82
C LEU A 58 2.17 2.25 16.12
N SER A 59 3.02 2.45 15.11
CA SER A 59 4.48 2.46 15.27
C SER A 59 4.96 3.62 16.17
N VAL A 60 4.39 4.82 15.99
CA VAL A 60 4.73 6.00 16.80
C VAL A 60 4.29 5.81 18.25
N ILE A 61 3.04 5.40 18.49
CA ILE A 61 2.53 5.21 19.85
C ILE A 61 3.29 4.07 20.56
N GLY A 62 3.59 2.97 19.85
CA GLY A 62 4.41 1.89 20.39
C GLY A 62 5.78 2.37 20.87
N THR A 63 6.45 3.22 20.07
CA THR A 63 7.73 3.85 20.45
C THR A 63 7.59 4.77 21.66
N LEU A 64 6.53 5.59 21.70
CA LEU A 64 6.26 6.51 22.82
C LEU A 64 5.97 5.76 24.13
N ILE A 65 5.28 4.62 24.07
CA ILE A 65 5.07 3.76 25.24
C ILE A 65 6.40 3.23 25.77
N THR A 66 7.28 2.73 24.89
CA THR A 66 8.60 2.24 25.32
C THR A 66 9.42 3.37 25.95
N MET A 67 9.43 4.56 25.33
CA MET A 67 10.12 5.72 25.89
C MET A 67 9.55 6.16 27.25
N ALA A 68 8.23 6.23 27.38
CA ALA A 68 7.57 6.61 28.63
C ALA A 68 7.80 5.57 29.74
N PHE A 69 7.83 4.28 29.40
CA PHE A 69 8.16 3.22 30.34
C PHE A 69 9.62 3.33 30.83
N LEU A 70 10.57 3.63 29.95
CA LEU A 70 11.97 3.83 30.33
C LEU A 70 12.15 5.07 31.22
N LEU A 71 11.41 6.16 30.95
CA LEU A 71 11.40 7.35 31.80
C LEU A 71 10.76 7.07 33.17
N TYR A 72 9.72 6.23 33.22
CA TYR A 72 9.13 5.78 34.49
C TYR A 72 10.14 4.99 35.33
N ASP A 73 10.85 4.04 34.71
CA ASP A 73 11.74 3.09 35.39
C ASP A 73 13.06 3.74 35.81
N GLU A 74 13.75 4.43 34.88
CA GLU A 74 15.11 4.94 35.12
C GLU A 74 15.15 6.38 35.64
N ALA A 75 14.11 7.20 35.40
CA ALA A 75 14.05 8.58 35.91
C ALA A 75 13.10 8.75 37.11
N GLU A 76 12.60 7.64 37.67
CA GLU A 76 11.70 7.59 38.84
C GLU A 76 10.44 8.47 38.69
N LEU A 77 10.02 8.73 37.44
CA LEU A 77 8.84 9.53 37.15
C LEU A 77 7.58 8.68 37.30
N HIS A 78 7.20 8.38 38.54
CA HIS A 78 6.13 7.44 38.87
C HIS A 78 4.77 7.77 38.22
N GLY A 79 4.49 9.03 37.88
CA GLY A 79 3.27 9.44 37.19
C GLY A 79 3.15 8.91 35.75
N LEU A 80 4.26 8.54 35.10
CA LEU A 80 4.27 8.07 33.71
C LEU A 80 3.67 6.66 33.54
N ILE A 81 3.55 5.86 34.60
CA ILE A 81 2.89 4.56 34.52
C ILE A 81 1.42 4.70 34.10
N LEU A 82 0.73 5.73 34.57
CA LEU A 82 -0.64 6.04 34.18
C LEU A 82 -0.70 6.42 32.69
N ALA A 83 0.28 7.21 32.21
CA ALA A 83 0.40 7.55 30.80
C ALA A 83 0.60 6.31 29.92
N CYS A 84 1.45 5.36 30.35
CA CYS A 84 1.63 4.07 29.66
C CYS A 84 0.32 3.29 29.55
N ILE A 85 -0.45 3.18 30.65
CA ILE A 85 -1.75 2.49 30.65
C ILE A 85 -2.71 3.16 29.66
N VAL A 86 -2.83 4.49 29.70
CA VAL A 86 -3.69 5.25 28.78
C VAL A 86 -3.28 5.03 27.32
N MET A 87 -1.98 5.06 27.01
CA MET A 87 -1.48 4.82 25.65
C MET A 87 -1.72 3.39 25.17
N ILE A 88 -1.63 2.38 26.04
CA ILE A 88 -1.96 0.99 25.70
C ILE A 88 -3.45 0.84 25.39
N LEU A 89 -4.33 1.45 26.21
CA LEU A 89 -5.77 1.47 25.94
C LEU A 89 -6.07 2.16 24.59
N PHE A 90 -5.35 3.24 24.29
CA PHE A 90 -5.47 3.95 23.02
C PHE A 90 -4.99 3.11 21.83
N LEU A 91 -3.89 2.35 21.96
CA LEU A 91 -3.46 1.37 20.95
C LEU A 91 -4.52 0.31 20.68
N PHE A 92 -5.12 -0.24 21.74
CA PHE A 92 -6.19 -1.23 21.61
C PHE A 92 -7.41 -0.64 20.90
N TYR A 93 -7.78 0.60 21.25
CA TYR A 93 -8.85 1.33 20.58
C TYR A 93 -8.57 1.54 19.09
N ILE A 94 -7.38 2.01 18.72
CA ILE A 94 -6.97 2.20 17.32
C ILE A 94 -7.01 0.87 16.57
N ARG A 95 -6.49 -0.22 17.16
CA ARG A 95 -6.51 -1.55 16.55
C ARG A 95 -7.95 -2.02 16.29
N LYS A 96 -8.84 -1.89 17.27
CA LYS A 96 -10.25 -2.25 17.13
C LYS A 96 -10.94 -1.41 16.06
N MET A 97 -10.69 -0.10 16.04
CA MET A 97 -11.21 0.80 15.02
C MET A 97 -10.69 0.42 13.62
N ALA A 98 -9.39 0.11 13.49
CA ALA A 98 -8.77 -0.30 12.24
C ALA A 98 -9.35 -1.61 11.69
N HIS A 99 -9.59 -2.58 12.59
CA HIS A 99 -10.26 -3.84 12.25
C HIS A 99 -11.67 -3.58 11.72
N ASN A 100 -12.44 -2.72 12.40
CA ASN A 100 -13.82 -2.42 11.98
C ASN A 100 -13.89 -1.62 10.67
N LEU A 101 -12.88 -0.79 10.38
CA LEU A 101 -12.82 0.00 9.15
C LEU A 101 -12.48 -0.86 7.92
N ASP A 102 -11.81 -2.01 8.11
CA ASP A 102 -11.38 -2.92 7.05
C ASP A 102 -10.62 -2.21 5.91
N CYS A 103 -9.92 -1.11 6.21
CA CYS A 103 -9.25 -0.27 5.22
C CYS A 103 -8.31 -1.07 4.30
N HIS A 104 -7.56 -2.02 4.87
CA HIS A 104 -6.63 -2.86 4.09
C HIS A 104 -7.37 -3.70 3.04
N ARG A 105 -8.44 -4.37 3.46
CA ARG A 105 -9.28 -5.19 2.59
C ARG A 105 -9.91 -4.33 1.48
N LYS A 106 -10.56 -3.23 1.86
CA LYS A 106 -11.19 -2.30 0.92
C LYS A 106 -10.20 -1.75 -0.10
N TYR A 107 -9.01 -1.34 0.35
CA TYR A 107 -7.93 -0.90 -0.53
C TYR A 107 -7.62 -1.95 -1.61
N ILE A 108 -7.33 -3.18 -1.21
CA ILE A 108 -6.89 -4.21 -2.14
C ILE A 108 -8.03 -4.60 -3.09
N GLU A 109 -9.23 -4.90 -2.56
CA GLU A 109 -10.34 -5.34 -3.40
C GLU A 109 -10.81 -4.24 -4.36
N TYR A 110 -10.84 -2.97 -3.94
CA TYR A 110 -11.23 -1.86 -4.81
C TYR A 110 -10.18 -1.58 -5.89
N ARG A 111 -8.88 -1.77 -5.60
CA ARG A 111 -7.86 -1.71 -6.66
C ARG A 111 -8.06 -2.81 -7.69
N VAL A 112 -8.34 -4.04 -7.24
CA VAL A 112 -8.59 -5.16 -8.17
C VAL A 112 -9.77 -4.84 -9.09
N LEU A 113 -10.85 -4.30 -8.54
CA LEU A 113 -12.02 -3.87 -9.31
C LEU A 113 -11.67 -2.73 -10.28
N ALA A 114 -10.95 -1.70 -9.84
CA ALA A 114 -10.56 -0.57 -10.68
C ALA A 114 -9.73 -1.04 -11.89
N GLU A 115 -8.70 -1.87 -11.67
CA GLU A 115 -7.88 -2.39 -12.76
C GLU A 115 -8.69 -3.27 -13.73
N ALA A 116 -9.61 -4.10 -13.23
CA ALA A 116 -10.48 -4.91 -14.09
C ALA A 116 -11.44 -4.06 -14.93
N LEU A 117 -12.02 -2.99 -14.34
CA LEU A 117 -12.87 -2.03 -15.05
C LEU A 117 -12.08 -1.24 -16.09
N ARG A 118 -10.84 -0.85 -15.78
CA ARG A 118 -9.94 -0.18 -16.73
C ARG A 118 -9.66 -1.06 -17.95
N VAL A 119 -9.35 -2.34 -17.74
CA VAL A 119 -9.17 -3.30 -18.84
C VAL A 119 -10.47 -3.47 -19.64
N GLN A 120 -11.63 -3.58 -18.98
CA GLN A 120 -12.92 -3.68 -19.66
C GLN A 120 -13.20 -2.44 -20.52
N PHE A 121 -12.92 -1.26 -19.99
CA PHE A 121 -13.08 0.00 -20.71
C PHE A 121 -12.27 -0.01 -22.02
N PHE A 122 -10.96 -0.31 -21.94
CA PHE A 122 -10.09 -0.31 -23.12
C PHE A 122 -10.48 -1.38 -24.14
N LEU A 123 -10.82 -2.61 -23.72
CA LEU A 123 -11.33 -3.63 -24.63
C LEU A 123 -12.62 -3.18 -25.34
N SER A 124 -13.51 -2.51 -24.61
CA SER A 124 -14.76 -1.99 -25.17
C SER A 124 -14.53 -0.85 -26.16
N VAL A 125 -13.54 0.03 -25.92
CA VAL A 125 -13.14 1.08 -26.88
C VAL A 125 -12.52 0.49 -28.15
N ALA A 126 -11.75 -0.58 -28.01
CA ALA A 126 -11.17 -1.32 -29.15
C ALA A 126 -12.20 -2.15 -29.92
N GLY A 127 -13.48 -2.15 -29.52
CA GLY A 127 -14.54 -2.93 -30.16
C GLY A 127 -14.43 -4.44 -29.91
N VAL A 128 -13.71 -4.86 -28.87
CA VAL A 128 -13.59 -6.27 -28.47
C VAL A 128 -14.80 -6.65 -27.63
N GLN A 129 -15.59 -7.62 -28.10
CA GLN A 129 -16.86 -8.03 -27.47
C GLN A 129 -16.68 -8.94 -26.25
N LYS A 130 -15.43 -9.24 -25.87
CA LYS A 130 -15.12 -10.14 -24.77
C LYS A 130 -15.26 -9.43 -23.42
N GLN A 131 -15.97 -10.05 -22.48
CA GLN A 131 -16.08 -9.53 -21.12
C GLN A 131 -14.86 -9.92 -20.28
N VAL A 132 -14.37 -8.98 -19.49
CA VAL A 132 -13.27 -9.18 -18.54
C VAL A 132 -13.61 -10.24 -17.50
N ALA A 133 -14.89 -10.39 -17.13
CA ALA A 133 -15.36 -11.43 -16.22
C ALA A 133 -15.00 -12.86 -16.69
N ASP A 134 -14.98 -13.09 -18.01
CA ASP A 134 -14.71 -14.42 -18.58
C ASP A 134 -13.21 -14.76 -18.58
N ILE A 135 -12.37 -13.76 -18.75
CA ILE A 135 -10.89 -13.89 -18.77
C ILE A 135 -10.26 -13.66 -17.39
N LEU A 136 -11.06 -13.36 -16.37
CA LEU A 136 -10.57 -13.15 -15.01
C LEU A 136 -9.90 -14.42 -14.47
N PRO A 137 -8.71 -14.31 -13.84
CA PRO A 137 -8.04 -15.46 -13.24
C PRO A 137 -8.90 -16.17 -12.21
N TRP A 138 -8.85 -17.51 -12.21
CA TRP A 138 -9.68 -18.36 -11.35
C TRP A 138 -9.55 -18.00 -9.86
N PHE A 139 -8.34 -17.68 -9.41
CA PHE A 139 -8.08 -17.29 -8.02
C PHE A 139 -8.87 -16.04 -7.60
N ILE A 140 -9.01 -15.04 -8.46
CA ILE A 140 -9.81 -13.84 -8.17
C ILE A 140 -11.30 -14.15 -8.20
N ARG A 141 -11.76 -14.96 -9.15
CA ARG A 141 -13.18 -15.39 -9.19
C ARG A 141 -13.61 -16.09 -7.90
N GLN A 142 -12.77 -16.96 -7.36
CA GLN A 142 -13.06 -17.64 -6.10
C GLN A 142 -12.86 -16.75 -4.87
N GLY A 143 -11.84 -15.88 -4.87
CA GLY A 143 -11.53 -15.02 -3.74
C GLY A 143 -12.47 -13.80 -3.61
N LEU A 144 -12.95 -13.27 -4.74
CA LEU A 144 -13.70 -12.02 -4.85
C LEU A 144 -14.89 -12.16 -5.82
N PRO A 145 -15.85 -13.07 -5.56
CA PRO A 145 -16.97 -13.34 -6.47
C PRO A 145 -17.82 -12.09 -6.74
N TRP A 146 -17.90 -11.16 -5.79
CA TRP A 146 -18.64 -9.92 -5.94
C TRP A 146 -18.06 -9.00 -7.04
N ILE A 147 -16.75 -9.07 -7.31
CA ILE A 147 -16.12 -8.31 -8.42
C ILE A 147 -16.58 -8.90 -9.74
N GLU A 148 -16.58 -10.23 -9.86
CA GLU A 148 -17.08 -10.92 -11.05
C GLU A 148 -18.56 -10.58 -11.31
N GLU A 149 -19.40 -10.55 -10.28
CA GLU A 149 -20.79 -10.13 -10.40
C GLU A 149 -20.94 -8.70 -10.94
N ILE A 150 -20.12 -7.75 -10.47
CA ILE A 150 -20.15 -6.37 -10.98
C ILE A 150 -19.73 -6.35 -12.45
N LEU A 151 -18.64 -7.02 -12.80
CA LEU A 151 -18.14 -7.07 -14.18
C LEU A 151 -19.16 -7.70 -15.14
N LYS A 152 -19.88 -8.75 -14.72
CA LYS A 152 -20.97 -9.37 -15.49
C LYS A 152 -22.19 -8.48 -15.65
N SER A 153 -22.43 -7.58 -14.69
CA SER A 153 -23.56 -6.64 -14.72
C SER A 153 -23.31 -5.39 -15.58
N LEU A 154 -22.10 -5.23 -16.12
CA LEU A 154 -21.77 -4.07 -16.95
C LEU A 154 -22.56 -4.08 -18.26
N PRO A 155 -22.96 -2.90 -18.76
CA PRO A 155 -23.58 -2.78 -20.07
C PRO A 155 -22.61 -3.25 -21.15
N LYS A 156 -23.13 -3.96 -22.16
CA LYS A 156 -22.36 -4.31 -23.34
C LYS A 156 -22.31 -3.13 -24.31
N THR A 157 -21.17 -2.94 -24.93
CA THR A 157 -20.96 -1.87 -25.91
C THR A 157 -21.27 -2.43 -27.31
N ASP A 158 -22.28 -1.87 -27.98
CA ASP A 158 -22.67 -2.28 -29.34
C ASP A 158 -21.77 -1.67 -30.43
N LYS A 159 -20.68 -0.98 -30.06
CA LYS A 159 -19.74 -0.41 -31.01
C LYS A 159 -18.94 -1.52 -31.71
N HIS A 160 -19.16 -1.65 -33.01
CA HIS A 160 -18.31 -2.40 -33.94
C HIS A 160 -17.12 -1.58 -34.47
N GLU A 161 -17.12 -0.26 -34.24
CA GLU A 161 -16.08 0.64 -34.74
C GLU A 161 -14.83 0.55 -33.85
N ARG A 162 -13.76 -0.03 -34.39
CA ARG A 162 -12.49 -0.21 -33.68
C ARG A 162 -11.74 1.11 -33.63
N ASN A 163 -11.60 1.68 -32.44
CA ASN A 163 -10.69 2.80 -32.22
C ASN A 163 -9.33 2.27 -31.76
N PRO A 164 -8.21 2.73 -32.35
CA PRO A 164 -6.89 2.30 -31.91
C PRO A 164 -6.64 2.75 -30.48
N ILE A 165 -6.37 1.81 -29.57
CA ILE A 165 -6.16 2.10 -28.15
C ILE A 165 -4.68 2.12 -27.75
N ILE A 166 -3.75 1.87 -28.68
CA ILE A 166 -2.31 1.83 -28.38
C ILE A 166 -1.82 3.07 -27.64
N ASN A 167 -2.22 4.27 -28.08
CA ASN A 167 -1.77 5.52 -27.47
C ASN A 167 -2.37 5.71 -26.06
N PHE A 168 -3.68 5.50 -25.93
CA PHE A 168 -4.42 5.78 -24.69
C PHE A 168 -4.28 4.68 -23.62
N TRP A 169 -4.01 3.45 -24.03
CA TRP A 169 -3.83 2.32 -23.11
C TRP A 169 -2.35 1.98 -22.95
N ILE A 170 -1.70 1.51 -24.02
CA ILE A 170 -0.39 0.86 -23.90
C ILE A 170 0.71 1.89 -23.60
N LEU A 171 0.77 2.98 -24.37
CA LEU A 171 1.80 4.01 -24.20
C LEU A 171 1.62 4.78 -22.88
N ASP A 172 0.40 5.22 -22.58
CA ASP A 172 0.09 5.94 -21.34
C ASP A 172 0.35 5.08 -20.10
N GLN A 173 -0.02 3.80 -20.11
CA GLN A 173 0.24 2.90 -18.98
C GLN A 173 1.72 2.61 -18.81
N ARG A 174 2.46 2.42 -19.91
CA ARG A 174 3.91 2.29 -19.85
C ARG A 174 4.56 3.54 -19.27
N ALA A 175 4.15 4.74 -19.70
CA ALA A 175 4.66 6.01 -19.18
C ALA A 175 4.35 6.15 -17.68
N TYR A 176 3.14 5.80 -17.26
CA TYR A 176 2.74 5.75 -15.85
C TYR A 176 3.63 4.81 -15.04
N HIS A 177 3.82 3.56 -15.49
CA HIS A 177 4.64 2.58 -14.77
C HIS A 177 6.12 2.96 -14.72
N ASN A 178 6.66 3.60 -15.76
CA ASN A 178 8.03 4.14 -15.73
C ASN A 178 8.19 5.21 -14.64
N GLY A 179 7.27 6.18 -14.59
CA GLY A 179 7.30 7.20 -13.54
C GLY A 179 7.04 6.65 -12.14
N ALA A 180 6.14 5.65 -12.02
CA ALA A 180 5.86 4.98 -10.75
C ALA A 180 7.05 4.13 -10.27
N LEU A 181 7.76 3.46 -11.19
CA LEU A 181 8.98 2.71 -10.91
C LEU A 181 10.06 3.62 -10.33
N GLU A 182 10.34 4.75 -10.97
CA GLU A 182 11.35 5.69 -10.49
C GLU A 182 11.00 6.20 -9.08
N LYS A 183 9.73 6.55 -8.85
CA LYS A 183 9.25 6.95 -7.52
C LYS A 183 9.41 5.84 -6.49
N ALA A 184 9.09 4.60 -6.84
CA ALA A 184 9.19 3.45 -5.95
C ALA A 184 10.65 3.09 -5.62
N GLU A 185 11.56 3.15 -6.60
CA GLU A 185 13.00 2.93 -6.39
C GLU A 185 13.61 4.04 -5.53
N ASN A 186 13.26 5.30 -5.79
CA ASN A 186 13.67 6.44 -4.96
C ASN A 186 13.16 6.30 -3.52
N LYS A 187 11.91 5.88 -3.33
CA LYS A 187 11.35 5.60 -2.01
C LYS A 187 12.13 4.47 -1.31
N LYS A 188 12.35 3.33 -1.98
CA LYS A 188 13.14 2.21 -1.42
C LYS A 188 14.54 2.62 -1.03
N ASN A 189 15.20 3.48 -1.81
CA ASN A 189 16.52 4.00 -1.49
C ASN A 189 16.50 4.91 -0.26
N ARG A 190 15.49 5.78 -0.12
CA ARG A 190 15.30 6.61 1.08
C ARG A 190 15.04 5.76 2.32
N GLU A 191 14.22 4.72 2.21
CA GLU A 191 13.96 3.78 3.31
C GLU A 191 15.22 3.03 3.72
N LYS A 192 15.98 2.49 2.75
CA LYS A 192 17.27 1.81 3.02
C LYS A 192 18.25 2.73 3.74
N LYS A 193 18.39 3.99 3.29
CA LYS A 193 19.24 4.99 3.95
C LYS A 193 18.78 5.27 5.37
N THR A 194 17.48 5.47 5.58
CA THR A 194 16.89 5.74 6.89
C THR A 194 17.13 4.59 7.86
N THR A 195 16.83 3.35 7.45
CA THR A 195 17.06 2.15 8.27
C THR A 195 18.54 1.99 8.61
N TYR A 196 19.44 2.21 7.65
CA TYR A 196 20.88 2.10 7.88
C TYR A 196 21.40 3.15 8.87
N ILE A 197 20.97 4.41 8.73
CA ILE A 197 21.32 5.49 9.67
C ILE A 197 20.81 5.17 11.07
N VAL A 198 19.56 4.73 11.22
CA VAL A 198 18.96 4.37 12.51
C VAL A 198 19.74 3.22 13.18
N ILE A 199 20.14 2.19 12.41
CA ILE A 199 20.97 1.09 12.93
C ILE A 199 22.33 1.61 13.40
N ILE A 200 23.01 2.44 12.61
CA ILE A 200 24.31 3.02 13.00
C ILE A 200 24.20 3.84 14.28
N ILE A 201 23.23 4.75 14.36
CA ILE A 201 23.02 5.58 15.55
C ILE A 201 22.78 4.69 16.77
N THR A 202 21.99 3.62 16.62
CA THR A 202 21.73 2.68 17.71
C THR A 202 23.01 1.97 18.15
N ILE A 203 23.83 1.47 17.21
CA ILE A 203 25.12 0.84 17.53
C ILE A 203 26.04 1.83 18.26
N ILE A 204 26.14 3.08 17.79
CA ILE A 204 26.94 4.12 18.43
C ILE A 204 26.44 4.39 19.86
N ALA A 205 25.12 4.49 20.07
CA ALA A 205 24.55 4.69 21.40
C ALA A 205 24.91 3.53 22.37
N TYR A 206 24.90 2.29 21.88
CA TYR A 206 25.36 1.13 22.65
C TYR A 206 26.87 1.20 22.97
N ILE A 207 27.71 1.56 21.99
CA ILE A 207 29.16 1.71 22.19
C ILE A 207 29.46 2.79 23.23
N VAL A 208 28.83 3.96 23.12
CA VAL A 208 29.00 5.07 24.07
C VAL A 208 28.60 4.64 25.48
N THR A 209 27.46 3.95 25.61
CA THR A 209 26.99 3.44 26.91
C THR A 209 27.95 2.41 27.50
N LEU A 210 28.47 1.50 26.67
CA LEU A 210 29.46 0.51 27.10
C LEU A 210 30.77 1.16 27.56
N LEU A 211 31.28 2.13 26.82
CA LEU A 211 32.50 2.87 27.20
C LEU A 211 32.31 3.65 28.50
N PHE A 212 31.13 4.25 28.68
CA PHE A 212 30.79 4.94 29.93
C PHE A 212 30.82 3.97 31.12
N GLU A 213 30.18 2.80 31.01
CA GLU A 213 30.13 1.78 32.06
C GLU A 213 31.52 1.23 32.42
N LEU A 214 32.38 0.98 31.42
CA LEU A 214 33.69 0.37 31.64
C LEU A 214 34.74 1.34 32.18
N PHE A 215 34.75 2.58 31.70
CA PHE A 215 35.88 3.50 31.91
C PHE A 215 35.53 4.71 32.77
N ILE A 216 34.30 5.21 32.69
CA ILE A 216 33.94 6.50 33.28
C ILE A 216 33.21 6.31 34.60
N TYR A 217 32.27 5.36 34.67
CA TYR A 217 31.41 5.16 35.84
C TYR A 217 32.19 5.00 37.16
N THR A 218 33.29 4.23 37.15
CA THR A 218 34.12 3.97 38.34
C THR A 218 35.10 5.10 38.68
N GLN A 219 35.32 6.05 37.77
CA GLN A 219 36.30 7.13 37.92
C GLN A 219 35.65 8.51 38.17
N ILE A 220 34.32 8.61 38.15
CA ILE A 220 33.62 9.87 38.36
C ILE A 220 33.80 10.34 39.82
N PRO A 221 34.35 11.56 40.05
CA PRO A 221 34.43 12.14 41.37
C PRO A 221 33.03 12.47 41.91
N GLY A 222 32.82 12.32 43.22
CA GLY A 222 31.51 12.38 43.88
C GLY A 222 30.69 13.67 43.78
N ASN A 223 31.14 14.67 43.01
CA ASN A 223 30.42 15.91 42.73
C ASN A 223 29.54 15.84 41.48
N VAL A 224 29.68 14.81 40.64
CA VAL A 224 28.83 14.58 39.46
C VAL A 224 27.94 13.38 39.72
N ASP A 225 26.63 13.52 39.47
CA ASP A 225 25.68 12.43 39.59
C ASP A 225 25.84 11.42 38.44
N ALA A 226 26.77 10.48 38.63
CA ALA A 226 27.03 9.40 37.69
C ALA A 226 25.79 8.53 37.41
N ASN A 227 24.88 8.42 38.38
CA ASN A 227 23.66 7.63 38.25
C ASN A 227 22.66 8.31 37.30
N ALA A 228 22.51 9.63 37.39
CA ALA A 228 21.69 10.38 36.45
C ALA A 228 22.18 10.25 35.00
N ILE A 229 23.49 10.34 34.77
CA ILE A 229 24.07 10.16 33.42
C ILE A 229 23.82 8.73 32.91
N ARG A 230 24.00 7.74 33.78
CA ARG A 230 23.74 6.33 33.46
C ARG A 230 22.28 6.10 33.07
N ALA A 231 21.34 6.64 33.83
CA ALA A 231 19.90 6.55 33.55
C ALA A 231 19.56 7.15 32.18
N ILE A 232 20.10 8.34 31.86
CA ILE A 232 19.91 8.99 30.56
C ILE A 232 20.42 8.11 29.41
N LEU A 233 21.61 7.53 29.54
CA LEU A 233 22.18 6.64 28.52
C LEU A 233 21.31 5.41 28.28
N LYS A 234 20.79 4.78 29.34
CA LYS A 234 19.86 3.65 29.21
C LYS A 234 18.55 4.04 28.53
N ILE A 235 17.98 5.20 28.87
CA ILE A 235 16.78 5.72 28.21
C ILE A 235 17.04 5.94 26.71
N ILE A 236 18.18 6.54 26.35
CA ILE A 236 18.57 6.73 24.94
C ILE A 236 18.67 5.40 24.22
N VAL A 237 19.44 4.45 24.77
CA VAL A 237 19.65 3.13 24.15
C VAL A 237 18.32 2.37 23.99
N GLY A 238 17.50 2.33 25.03
CA GLY A 238 16.21 1.65 24.98
C GLY A 238 15.24 2.28 23.98
N THR A 239 15.20 3.61 23.90
CA THR A 239 14.38 4.33 22.92
C THR A 239 14.88 4.10 21.49
N MET A 240 16.20 4.15 21.26
CA MET A 240 16.80 3.87 19.95
C MET A 240 16.55 2.44 19.47
N SER A 241 16.56 1.47 20.39
CA SER A 241 16.21 0.09 20.09
C SER A 241 14.74 -0.07 19.69
N ALA A 242 13.83 0.61 20.39
CA ALA A 242 12.41 0.66 19.99
C ALA A 242 12.24 1.27 18.59
N ILE A 243 12.85 2.44 18.33
CA ILE A 243 12.81 3.10 17.01
C ILE A 243 13.33 2.16 15.91
N THR A 244 14.45 1.47 16.15
CA THR A 244 15.04 0.54 15.17
C THR A 244 14.11 -0.62 14.84
N LEU A 245 13.54 -1.27 15.86
CA LEU A 245 12.60 -2.38 15.69
C LEU A 245 11.34 -1.94 14.94
N PHE A 246 10.75 -0.79 15.33
CA PHE A 246 9.55 -0.28 14.67
C PHE A 246 9.80 0.19 13.24
N THR A 247 10.96 0.80 12.98
CA THR A 247 11.37 1.21 11.62
C THR A 247 11.51 0.00 10.70
N GLY A 248 12.16 -1.06 11.17
CA GLY A 248 12.29 -2.32 10.43
C GLY A 248 10.93 -2.98 10.16
N SER A 249 10.07 -3.04 11.17
CA SER A 249 8.71 -3.61 11.05
C SER A 249 7.82 -2.81 10.10
N TYR A 250 7.86 -1.47 10.18
CA TYR A 250 7.08 -0.58 9.32
C TYR A 250 7.50 -0.69 7.85
N TYR A 251 8.80 -0.56 7.55
CA TYR A 251 9.28 -0.63 6.17
C TYR A 251 9.20 -2.04 5.58
N GLY A 252 9.38 -3.08 6.39
CA GLY A 252 9.17 -4.47 5.94
C GLY A 252 7.75 -4.70 5.42
N LYS A 253 6.75 -4.07 6.05
CA LYS A 253 5.34 -4.20 5.67
C LYS A 253 4.94 -3.43 4.41
N LEU A 254 5.74 -2.46 3.97
CA LEU A 254 5.43 -1.67 2.77
C LEU A 254 5.62 -2.43 1.45
N SER A 255 6.24 -3.63 1.47
CA SER A 255 6.35 -4.52 0.30
C SER A 255 6.96 -3.87 -0.96
N LEU A 256 7.81 -2.83 -0.79
CA LEU A 256 8.31 -2.02 -1.91
C LEU A 256 9.06 -2.83 -2.97
N THR A 257 9.77 -3.88 -2.57
CA THR A 257 10.46 -4.77 -3.52
C THR A 257 9.48 -5.43 -4.48
N TYR A 258 8.31 -5.87 -3.99
CA TYR A 258 7.27 -6.44 -4.84
C TYR A 258 6.65 -5.38 -5.75
N THR A 259 6.42 -4.17 -5.24
CA THR A 259 5.88 -3.05 -6.04
C THR A 259 6.83 -2.65 -7.18
N ILE A 260 8.14 -2.61 -6.92
CA ILE A 260 9.16 -2.33 -7.94
C ILE A 260 9.16 -3.44 -9.01
N ASN A 261 9.11 -4.69 -8.59
CA ASN A 261 9.13 -5.81 -9.52
C ASN A 261 7.87 -5.86 -10.39
N ASP A 262 6.72 -5.53 -9.82
CA ASP A 262 5.44 -5.40 -10.51
C ASP A 262 5.52 -4.36 -11.64
N HIS A 263 6.00 -3.15 -11.33
CA HIS A 263 6.17 -2.13 -12.36
C HIS A 263 7.16 -2.56 -13.46
N LYS A 264 8.26 -3.25 -13.11
CA LYS A 264 9.19 -3.79 -14.11
C LYS A 264 8.52 -4.82 -15.04
N ARG A 265 7.71 -5.72 -14.50
CA ARG A 265 6.96 -6.70 -15.29
C ARG A 265 5.93 -6.02 -16.19
N MET A 266 5.17 -5.06 -15.68
CA MET A 266 4.20 -4.32 -16.48
C MET A 266 4.86 -3.51 -17.61
N ILE A 267 5.99 -2.85 -17.35
CA ILE A 267 6.76 -2.16 -18.40
C ILE A 267 7.22 -3.15 -19.48
N ALA A 268 7.74 -4.31 -19.09
CA ALA A 268 8.16 -5.35 -20.03
C ALA A 268 6.99 -5.90 -20.85
N LEU A 269 5.84 -6.12 -20.22
CA LEU A 269 4.60 -6.56 -20.88
C LEU A 269 4.14 -5.54 -21.93
N TYR A 270 4.07 -4.26 -21.58
CA TYR A 270 3.66 -3.22 -22.52
C TYR A 270 4.66 -3.00 -23.66
N ASN A 271 5.97 -3.09 -23.39
CA ASN A 271 7.00 -3.08 -24.44
C ASN A 271 6.82 -4.25 -25.41
N HIS A 272 6.55 -5.45 -24.89
CA HIS A 272 6.30 -6.62 -25.71
C HIS A 272 5.05 -6.44 -26.59
N ALA A 273 3.95 -5.98 -25.99
CA ALA A 273 2.71 -5.73 -26.71
C ALA A 273 2.86 -4.67 -27.81
N GLU A 274 3.54 -3.55 -27.54
CA GLU A 274 3.86 -2.53 -28.55
C GLU A 274 4.63 -3.15 -29.73
N SER A 275 5.63 -3.98 -29.46
CA SER A 275 6.44 -4.62 -30.50
C SER A 275 5.65 -5.61 -31.36
N GLU A 276 4.66 -6.31 -30.79
CA GLU A 276 3.81 -7.24 -31.54
C GLU A 276 2.75 -6.49 -32.36
N ILE A 277 2.15 -5.42 -31.80
CA ILE A 277 1.21 -4.56 -32.51
C ILE A 277 1.90 -3.88 -33.70
N ALA A 278 3.15 -3.46 -33.55
CA ALA A 278 3.92 -2.87 -34.66
C ALA A 278 4.11 -3.85 -35.84
N LYS A 279 4.16 -5.17 -35.59
CA LYS A 279 4.36 -6.19 -36.63
C LYS A 279 3.04 -6.68 -37.24
N LYS A 280 2.03 -6.92 -36.41
CA LYS A 280 0.80 -7.64 -36.80
C LYS A 280 -0.43 -6.72 -36.86
N GLY A 281 -0.28 -5.46 -36.47
CA GLY A 281 -1.40 -4.55 -36.23
C GLY A 281 -2.11 -4.83 -34.91
N GLU A 282 -3.09 -3.98 -34.60
CA GLU A 282 -3.88 -4.07 -33.37
C GLU A 282 -4.99 -5.12 -33.54
N THR A 283 -4.65 -6.38 -33.30
CA THR A 283 -5.60 -7.50 -33.42
C THR A 283 -6.29 -7.78 -32.08
N GLU A 284 -7.53 -8.28 -32.16
CA GLU A 284 -8.31 -8.67 -30.98
C GLU A 284 -7.58 -9.72 -30.13
N GLU A 285 -6.89 -10.68 -30.76
CA GLU A 285 -6.12 -11.70 -30.06
C GLU A 285 -5.01 -11.10 -29.19
N ILE A 286 -4.25 -10.13 -29.71
CA ILE A 286 -3.18 -9.45 -28.96
C ILE A 286 -3.76 -8.64 -27.80
N LEU A 287 -4.88 -7.94 -28.02
CA LEU A 287 -5.53 -7.14 -26.98
C LEU A 287 -6.11 -8.01 -25.86
N VAL A 288 -6.73 -9.13 -26.22
CA VAL A 288 -7.27 -10.10 -25.24
C VAL A 288 -6.14 -10.75 -24.43
N GLU A 289 -5.02 -11.07 -25.07
CA GLU A 289 -3.87 -11.63 -24.37
C GLU A 289 -3.21 -10.61 -23.44
N LEU A 290 -3.02 -9.37 -23.90
CA LEU A 290 -2.55 -8.27 -23.04
C LEU A 290 -3.48 -8.03 -21.85
N ALA A 291 -4.79 -8.07 -22.07
CA ALA A 291 -5.79 -7.96 -21.02
C ALA A 291 -5.66 -9.10 -20.00
N ARG A 292 -5.53 -10.35 -20.48
CA ARG A 292 -5.34 -11.53 -19.62
C ARG A 292 -4.08 -11.38 -18.74
N GLU A 293 -2.95 -11.04 -19.34
CA GLU A 293 -1.68 -10.87 -18.63
C GLU A 293 -1.74 -9.71 -17.61
N SER A 294 -2.39 -8.60 -17.96
CA SER A 294 -2.62 -7.48 -17.04
C SER A 294 -3.45 -7.91 -15.81
N LEU A 295 -4.48 -8.73 -16.02
CA LEU A 295 -5.31 -9.26 -14.93
C LEU A 295 -4.56 -10.29 -14.07
N ILE A 296 -3.69 -11.11 -14.67
CA ILE A 296 -2.82 -12.06 -13.96
C ILE A 296 -1.84 -11.31 -13.05
N GLU A 297 -1.22 -10.24 -13.55
CA GLU A 297 -0.31 -9.41 -12.76
C GLU A 297 -1.04 -8.76 -11.58
N ASN A 298 -2.22 -8.17 -11.83
CA ASN A 298 -3.08 -7.63 -10.78
C ASN A 298 -3.49 -8.68 -9.73
N SER A 299 -3.76 -9.91 -10.16
CA SER A 299 -4.08 -11.04 -9.27
C SER A 299 -2.90 -11.45 -8.41
N THR A 300 -1.71 -11.42 -8.99
CA THR A 300 -0.44 -11.70 -8.32
C THR A 300 -0.15 -10.63 -7.27
N TRP A 301 -0.34 -9.35 -7.61
CA TRP A 301 -0.27 -8.23 -6.68
C TRP A 301 -1.25 -8.40 -5.52
N TYR A 302 -2.51 -8.75 -5.79
CA TYR A 302 -3.54 -9.00 -4.78
C TYR A 302 -3.09 -10.06 -3.76
N SER A 303 -2.53 -11.18 -4.24
CA SER A 303 -2.04 -12.27 -3.40
C SER A 303 -0.93 -11.82 -2.44
N TYR A 304 0.04 -11.04 -2.93
CA TYR A 304 1.12 -10.53 -2.09
C TYR A 304 0.64 -9.50 -1.07
N GLN A 305 -0.24 -8.58 -1.45
CA GLN A 305 -0.77 -7.57 -0.53
C GLN A 305 -1.64 -8.16 0.57
N THR A 306 -2.42 -9.19 0.24
CA THR A 306 -3.24 -9.90 1.22
C THR A 306 -2.37 -10.59 2.28
N LYS A 307 -1.23 -11.17 1.88
CA LYS A 307 -0.26 -11.78 2.82
C LYS A 307 0.44 -10.76 3.71
N ASN A 308 0.62 -9.52 3.24
CA ASN A 308 1.25 -8.44 4.00
C ASN A 308 0.26 -7.70 4.91
N LYS A 309 -0.90 -8.30 5.23
CA LYS A 309 -1.81 -7.74 6.24
C LYS A 309 -1.04 -7.52 7.53
N ALA A 310 -1.15 -6.31 8.08
CA ALA A 310 -0.51 -5.98 9.33
C ALA A 310 -1.23 -6.68 10.48
N ASP A 311 -0.87 -7.93 10.73
CA ASP A 311 -1.08 -8.52 12.04
C ASP A 311 -0.08 -7.82 12.97
N LEU A 312 -0.61 -6.99 13.86
CA LEU A 312 0.12 -6.57 15.04
C LEU A 312 0.24 -7.82 15.89
N VAL A 313 1.42 -8.46 15.85
CA VAL A 313 1.87 -9.31 16.94
C VAL A 313 2.06 -8.37 18.12
N LEU A 314 0.99 -8.18 18.87
CA LEU A 314 1.03 -7.84 20.29
C LEU A 314 1.06 -9.16 21.03
#